data_AF-A0AAV4PH97-F1
#
_entry.id   AF-A0AAV4PH97-F1
#
_cell.length_a   1.000
_cell.length_b   1.000
_cell.length_c   1.000
_cell.angle_alpha   90.00
_cell.angle_beta   90.00
_cell.angle_gamma   90.00
#
_symmetry.space_group_name_H-M   'P 1'
#
loop_
_entity.id
_entity.type
_entity.pdbx_description
1 polymer ?
#
loop_
_entity_poly.entity_id
_entity_poly.type
_entity_poly.pdbx_seq_one_letter_code
_entity_poly.pdbx_strand_id
1 'polypeptide(L)'
;MFSPMAAVRDIDQPSTSSAGQVRMKRKRSISLSNAANIIAERKQIWRNCPINKKYEKLATCIPCRIPDCYCSGMKYPDSINLLSKASSVNLNFDCVSCFHVLLDHVSHLQNYSEEEINELLDISCDLEFTYSRFKNESDEILKGLYSILSKILQNCIVNVTKPEIDAEIGKPPFESPSFIKIVKNFVIYKFNHLPSDQLELMHKVSTQFLSLIKSIPLENPSSFQLHYPQKDLNAYIKLYRRLVTYY
;
A
#
# COMPACT_ATOMS: atom_id res chain seq x y z
N MET A 1 -27.16 77.84 31.77
CA MET A 1 -27.21 76.37 31.91
C MET A 1 -28.12 75.83 30.82
N PHE A 2 -27.56 74.93 30.01
CA PHE A 2 -28.14 74.18 28.88
C PHE A 2 -28.59 74.96 27.62
N SER A 3 -27.92 74.58 26.53
CA SER A 3 -28.10 74.91 25.11
C SER A 3 -27.81 73.62 24.30
N PRO A 4 -28.05 73.53 22.98
CA PRO A 4 -29.08 72.66 22.41
C PRO A 4 -28.60 71.64 21.35
N MET A 5 -29.58 70.95 20.77
CA MET A 5 -29.63 70.07 19.58
C MET A 5 -28.49 70.14 18.54
N ALA A 6 -28.06 68.97 18.01
CA ALA A 6 -28.41 68.49 16.65
C ALA A 6 -27.45 67.42 16.08
N ALA A 7 -28.02 66.55 15.23
CA ALA A 7 -27.43 65.83 14.10
C ALA A 7 -26.48 64.64 14.36
N VAL A 8 -27.04 63.44 14.32
CA VAL A 8 -26.34 62.18 14.01
C VAL A 8 -26.22 62.06 12.49
N ARG A 9 -24.99 61.83 12.01
CA ARG A 9 -24.65 61.56 10.61
C ARG A 9 -24.03 60.17 10.46
N ASP A 10 -24.50 59.50 9.41
CA ASP A 10 -23.78 58.64 8.47
C ASP A 10 -23.14 57.33 8.98
N ILE A 11 -23.80 56.22 8.67
CA ILE A 11 -23.13 54.95 8.30
C ILE A 11 -23.68 54.52 6.94
N ASP A 12 -22.83 54.69 5.94
CA ASP A 12 -22.97 54.19 4.57
C ASP A 12 -22.95 52.65 4.51
N GLN A 13 -23.86 52.07 3.71
CA GLN A 13 -23.59 50.90 2.85
C GLN A 13 -22.86 51.41 1.59
N PRO A 14 -22.03 50.64 0.83
CA PRO A 14 -22.34 49.28 0.33
C PRO A 14 -21.10 48.34 0.27
N SER A 15 -21.19 47.03 0.01
CA SER A 15 -21.15 46.48 -1.35
C SER A 15 -21.07 44.95 -1.32
N THR A 16 -21.67 44.35 -2.34
CA THR A 16 -21.63 42.96 -2.78
C THR A 16 -20.21 42.38 -2.89
N SER A 17 -20.01 41.11 -2.49
CA SER A 17 -18.94 40.27 -3.09
C SER A 17 -19.10 38.76 -2.80
N SER A 18 -19.26 38.05 -3.92
CA SER A 18 -18.77 36.72 -4.27
C SER A 18 -18.89 35.56 -3.28
N ALA A 19 -19.76 34.62 -3.67
CA ALA A 19 -19.72 33.21 -3.35
C ALA A 19 -18.29 32.63 -3.41
N GLY A 20 -17.70 32.41 -2.25
CA GLY A 20 -16.45 31.67 -2.09
C GLY A 20 -16.71 30.17 -2.25
N GLN A 21 -16.44 29.64 -3.45
CA GLN A 21 -16.35 28.21 -3.69
C GLN A 21 -15.19 27.64 -2.85
N VAL A 22 -15.52 26.90 -1.80
CA VAL A 22 -14.56 26.05 -1.08
C VAL A 22 -14.16 24.91 -2.02
N ARG A 23 -13.00 25.08 -2.67
CA ARG A 23 -12.37 24.07 -3.51
C ARG A 23 -11.89 22.91 -2.62
N MET A 24 -12.75 21.92 -2.40
CA MET A 24 -12.33 20.63 -1.84
C MET A 24 -11.24 20.04 -2.73
N LYS A 25 -10.00 20.00 -2.23
CA LYS A 25 -8.91 19.23 -2.84
C LYS A 25 -9.30 17.75 -2.78
N ARG A 26 -9.91 17.24 -3.84
CA ARG A 26 -10.05 15.79 -4.08
C ARG A 26 -8.64 15.20 -4.07
N LYS A 27 -8.27 14.53 -2.97
CA LYS A 27 -7.13 13.60 -2.96
C LYS A 27 -7.40 12.62 -4.10
N ARG A 28 -6.59 12.66 -5.16
CA ARG A 28 -6.67 11.67 -6.25
C ARG A 28 -6.43 10.31 -5.62
N SER A 29 -7.49 9.52 -5.44
CA SER A 29 -7.36 8.10 -5.16
C SER A 29 -6.64 7.49 -6.36
N ILE A 30 -5.37 7.12 -6.18
CA ILE A 30 -4.65 6.35 -7.18
C ILE A 30 -5.42 5.03 -7.30
N SER A 31 -5.97 4.75 -8.49
CA SER A 31 -6.59 3.46 -8.79
C SER A 31 -5.62 2.34 -8.39
N LEU A 32 -6.12 1.28 -7.74
CA LEU A 32 -5.31 0.12 -7.34
C LEU A 32 -4.54 -0.46 -8.54
N SER A 33 -5.13 -0.44 -9.74
CA SER A 33 -4.49 -0.82 -10.99
C SER A 33 -3.25 0.02 -11.33
N ASN A 34 -3.31 1.33 -11.09
CA ASN A 34 -2.20 2.24 -11.36
C ASN A 34 -1.09 2.07 -10.33
N ALA A 35 -1.44 1.81 -9.07
CA ALA A 35 -0.45 1.52 -8.03
C ALA A 35 0.30 0.21 -8.31
N ALA A 36 -0.40 -0.85 -8.70
CA ALA A 36 0.22 -2.13 -9.05
C ALA A 36 1.20 -1.99 -10.23
N ASN A 37 0.83 -1.26 -11.28
CA ASN A 37 1.71 -0.99 -12.42
C ASN A 37 2.98 -0.22 -12.01
N ILE A 38 2.84 0.83 -11.19
CA ILE A 38 3.99 1.61 -10.68
C ILE A 38 4.94 0.72 -9.87
N ILE A 39 4.41 -0.18 -9.03
CA ILE A 39 5.23 -1.12 -8.25
C ILE A 39 5.95 -2.09 -9.18
N ALA A 40 5.24 -2.67 -10.16
CA ALA A 40 5.82 -3.61 -11.12
C ALA A 40 6.95 -2.97 -11.95
N GLU A 41 6.75 -1.74 -12.43
CA GLU A 41 7.81 -0.97 -13.12
C GLU A 41 9.01 -0.73 -12.20
N ARG A 42 8.77 -0.34 -10.94
CA ARG A 42 9.84 -0.10 -9.96
C ARG A 42 10.63 -1.37 -9.64
N LYS A 43 9.95 -2.51 -9.51
CA LYS A 43 10.57 -3.84 -9.35
C LYS A 43 11.49 -4.15 -10.54
N GLN A 44 10.99 -3.95 -11.77
CA GLN A 44 11.78 -4.20 -12.97
C GLN A 44 13.02 -3.30 -13.06
N ILE A 45 12.92 -2.02 -12.68
CA ILE A 45 14.05 -1.09 -12.65
C ILE A 45 15.16 -1.62 -11.73
N TRP A 46 14.82 -2.09 -10.53
CA TRP A 46 15.79 -2.61 -9.56
C TRP A 46 16.42 -3.94 -9.99
N ARG A 47 15.63 -4.84 -10.58
CA ARG A 47 16.15 -6.11 -11.13
C ARG A 47 17.22 -5.90 -12.20
N ASN A 48 17.08 -4.83 -13.00
CA ASN A 48 18.01 -4.46 -14.06
C ASN A 48 19.27 -3.70 -13.58
N CYS A 49 19.39 -3.40 -12.29
CA CYS A 49 20.57 -2.74 -11.73
C CYS A 49 21.75 -3.71 -11.55
N PRO A 50 23.01 -3.23 -11.51
CA PRO A 50 24.15 -4.08 -11.15
C PRO A 50 24.06 -4.54 -9.69
N ILE A 51 24.68 -5.68 -9.36
CA ILE A 51 24.59 -6.33 -8.04
C ILE A 51 24.91 -5.40 -6.87
N ASN A 52 25.92 -4.54 -6.98
CA ASN A 52 26.28 -3.60 -5.90
C ASN A 52 25.17 -2.58 -5.63
N LYS A 53 24.43 -2.15 -6.66
CA LYS A 53 23.25 -1.28 -6.50
C LYS A 53 22.09 -2.03 -5.83
N LYS A 54 21.94 -3.32 -6.09
CA LYS A 54 20.95 -4.18 -5.41
C LYS A 54 21.26 -4.25 -3.92
N TYR A 55 22.52 -4.43 -3.55
CA TYR A 55 22.96 -4.41 -2.15
C TYR A 55 22.77 -3.05 -1.49
N GLU A 56 23.10 -1.95 -2.17
CA GLU A 56 22.90 -0.58 -1.67
C GLU A 56 21.44 -0.36 -1.23
N LYS A 57 20.50 -0.85 -2.06
CA LYS A 57 19.07 -0.82 -1.79
C LYS A 57 18.69 -1.70 -0.59
N LEU A 58 19.04 -2.98 -0.62
CA LEU A 58 18.65 -3.94 0.41
C LEU A 58 19.18 -3.57 1.80
N ALA A 59 20.40 -3.02 1.86
CA ALA A 59 21.03 -2.60 3.10
C ALA A 59 20.20 -1.58 3.89
N THR A 60 19.39 -0.75 3.23
CA THR A 60 18.51 0.22 3.90
C THR A 60 17.47 -0.43 4.80
N CYS A 61 17.13 -1.70 4.55
CA CYS A 61 16.12 -2.46 5.28
C CYS A 61 16.72 -3.50 6.25
N ILE A 62 18.04 -3.74 6.16
CA ILE A 62 18.73 -4.80 6.89
C ILE A 62 19.53 -4.22 8.06
N PRO A 63 19.35 -4.72 9.30
CA PRO A 63 20.13 -4.26 10.43
C PRO A 63 21.62 -4.61 10.28
N CYS A 64 22.48 -3.80 10.89
CA CYS A 64 23.91 -4.09 10.92
C CYS A 64 24.16 -5.38 11.73
N ARG A 65 25.02 -6.26 11.22
CA ARG A 65 25.30 -7.56 11.85
C ARG A 65 26.55 -7.58 12.75
N ILE A 66 27.16 -6.42 12.98
CA ILE A 66 28.28 -6.30 13.92
C ILE A 66 27.75 -6.49 15.36
N PRO A 67 28.44 -7.30 16.19
CA PRO A 67 28.10 -7.44 17.60
C PRO A 67 27.98 -6.08 18.31
N ASP A 68 27.03 -5.95 19.22
CA ASP A 68 26.74 -4.71 19.97
C ASP A 68 26.30 -3.49 19.13
N CYS A 69 25.93 -3.70 17.85
CA CYS A 69 25.34 -2.66 17.01
C CYS A 69 23.80 -2.72 17.00
N TYR A 70 23.15 -1.58 17.21
CA TYR A 70 21.67 -1.44 17.20
C TYR A 70 21.13 -0.80 15.91
N CYS A 71 21.94 -0.74 14.85
CA CYS A 71 21.53 -0.15 13.58
C CYS A 71 20.47 -1.01 12.89
N SER A 72 19.31 -0.42 12.57
CA SER A 72 18.20 -1.12 11.90
C SER A 72 18.27 -1.12 10.36
N GLY A 73 19.29 -0.48 9.78
CA GLY A 73 19.37 -0.25 8.34
C GLY A 73 20.44 0.77 7.97
N MET A 74 21.09 0.54 6.84
CA MET A 74 22.07 1.47 6.27
C MET A 74 21.43 2.84 6.03
N LYS A 75 22.02 3.90 6.60
CA LYS A 75 21.62 5.28 6.33
C LYS A 75 22.70 5.98 5.53
N TYR A 76 22.26 6.59 4.42
CA TYR A 76 23.10 7.39 3.54
C TYR A 76 22.91 8.87 3.83
N PRO A 77 23.92 9.73 3.59
CA PRO A 77 23.75 11.17 3.57
C PRO A 77 22.68 11.60 2.55
N ASP A 78 21.94 12.67 2.85
CA ASP A 78 20.85 13.17 2.00
C ASP A 78 21.28 13.55 0.57
N SER A 79 22.59 13.74 0.35
CA SER A 79 23.18 14.01 -0.97
C SER A 79 23.20 12.81 -1.91
N ILE A 80 23.05 11.58 -1.40
CA ILE A 80 23.09 10.36 -2.20
C ILE A 80 21.69 10.00 -2.71
N ASN A 81 21.50 10.08 -4.02
CA ASN A 81 20.31 9.55 -4.66
C ASN A 81 20.51 8.07 -5.02
N LEU A 82 19.92 7.16 -4.23
CA LEU A 82 19.98 5.71 -4.46
C LEU A 82 19.44 5.26 -5.83
N LEU A 83 18.52 6.03 -6.42
CA LEU A 83 17.97 5.75 -7.76
C LEU A 83 18.86 6.27 -8.90
N SER A 84 19.95 6.99 -8.59
CA SER A 84 20.92 7.44 -9.58
C SER A 84 21.68 6.23 -10.14
N LYS A 85 21.47 5.95 -11.43
CA LYS A 85 22.21 4.93 -12.18
C LYS A 85 23.67 5.31 -12.46
N ALA A 86 24.04 6.58 -12.29
CA ALA A 86 25.34 7.13 -12.68
C ALA A 86 26.43 6.96 -11.60
N SER A 87 26.08 6.51 -10.41
CA SER A 87 27.00 6.44 -9.27
C SER A 87 27.56 5.03 -9.12
N SER A 88 28.88 4.88 -9.19
CA SER A 88 29.56 3.65 -8.74
C SER A 88 29.27 3.45 -7.25
N VAL A 89 28.70 2.30 -6.89
CA VAL A 89 28.44 1.97 -5.48
C VAL A 89 29.74 1.54 -4.83
N ASN A 90 30.13 2.25 -3.77
CA ASN A 90 31.24 1.84 -2.91
C ASN A 90 30.69 0.96 -1.77
N LEU A 91 31.06 -0.33 -1.78
CA LEU A 91 30.66 -1.28 -0.72
C LEU A 91 31.35 -1.02 0.64
N ASN A 92 32.37 -0.15 0.64
CA ASN A 92 33.06 0.30 1.85
C ASN A 92 32.54 1.68 2.31
N PHE A 93 31.35 2.07 1.86
CA PHE A 93 30.73 3.29 2.35
C PHE A 93 30.24 3.09 3.79
N ASP A 94 30.50 4.07 4.67
CA ASP A 94 30.15 3.98 6.08
C ASP A 94 28.71 4.44 6.35
N CYS A 95 28.00 3.70 7.18
CA CYS A 95 26.66 4.07 7.62
C CYS A 95 26.70 5.33 8.49
N VAL A 96 25.84 6.30 8.20
CA VAL A 96 25.75 7.54 9.00
C VAL A 96 25.31 7.27 10.45
N SER A 97 24.63 6.14 10.71
CA SER A 97 24.12 5.81 12.05
C SER A 97 25.05 4.98 12.91
N CYS A 98 25.77 4.01 12.33
CA CYS A 98 26.65 3.12 13.11
C CYS A 98 28.11 3.18 12.70
N PHE A 99 28.48 3.96 11.67
CA PHE A 99 29.84 4.06 11.14
C PHE A 99 30.46 2.73 10.68
N HIS A 100 29.63 1.72 10.47
CA HIS A 100 30.02 0.43 9.90
C HIS A 100 29.81 0.43 8.39
N VAL A 101 30.60 -0.36 7.67
CA VAL A 101 30.57 -0.35 6.21
C VAL A 101 29.28 -0.98 5.67
N LEU A 102 28.91 -0.63 4.44
CA LEU A 102 27.78 -1.21 3.74
C LEU A 102 27.86 -2.75 3.74
N LEU A 103 29.07 -3.30 3.56
CA LEU A 103 29.31 -4.73 3.58
C LEU A 103 28.88 -5.41 4.89
N ASP A 104 28.97 -4.74 6.05
CA ASP A 104 28.54 -5.31 7.34
C ASP A 104 27.02 -5.49 7.44
N HIS A 105 26.27 -4.83 6.56
CA HIS A 105 24.81 -4.97 6.46
C HIS A 105 24.43 -6.08 5.47
N VAL A 106 25.21 -6.31 4.42
CA VAL A 106 24.84 -7.22 3.29
C VAL A 106 25.76 -8.43 3.13
N SER A 107 26.75 -8.63 3.99
CA SER A 107 27.75 -9.71 3.88
C SER A 107 27.12 -11.09 3.69
N HIS A 108 26.06 -11.39 4.43
CA HIS A 108 25.31 -12.64 4.30
C HIS A 108 24.63 -12.85 2.94
N LEU A 109 24.36 -11.78 2.18
CA LEU A 109 23.74 -11.85 0.85
C LEU A 109 24.73 -12.24 -0.25
N GLN A 110 26.04 -12.24 0.02
CA GLN A 110 27.07 -12.54 -0.99
C GLN A 110 27.03 -13.99 -1.50
N ASN A 111 26.43 -14.90 -0.73
CA ASN A 111 26.35 -16.33 -1.08
C ASN A 111 25.06 -16.70 -1.82
N TYR A 112 24.15 -15.74 -2.04
CA TYR A 112 22.88 -15.98 -2.70
C TYR A 112 22.97 -15.67 -4.20
N SER A 113 22.16 -16.39 -4.98
CA SER A 113 22.05 -16.18 -6.43
C SER A 113 21.45 -14.82 -6.76
N GLU A 114 21.68 -14.34 -7.98
CA GLU A 114 21.11 -13.07 -8.43
C GLU A 114 19.57 -13.12 -8.47
N GLU A 115 18.99 -14.28 -8.79
CA GLU A 115 17.55 -14.52 -8.73
C GLU A 115 17.01 -14.34 -7.30
N GLU A 116 17.65 -14.92 -6.29
CA GLU A 116 17.24 -14.75 -4.89
C GLU A 116 17.36 -13.28 -4.44
N ILE A 117 18.43 -12.58 -4.84
CA ILE A 117 18.56 -11.15 -4.58
C ILE A 117 17.45 -10.34 -5.27
N ASN A 118 17.03 -10.73 -6.47
CA ASN A 118 15.91 -10.10 -7.16
C ASN A 118 14.58 -10.34 -6.43
N GLU A 119 14.35 -11.54 -5.88
CA GLU A 119 13.18 -11.81 -5.05
C GLU A 119 13.17 -10.91 -3.79
N LEU A 120 14.31 -10.75 -3.11
CA LEU A 120 14.42 -9.84 -1.96
C LEU A 120 14.19 -8.37 -2.34
N LEU A 121 14.63 -7.95 -3.52
CA LEU A 121 14.38 -6.60 -4.03
C LEU A 121 12.89 -6.34 -4.28
N ASP A 122 12.16 -7.35 -4.76
CA ASP A 122 10.72 -7.22 -4.93
C ASP A 122 10.02 -7.02 -3.58
N ILE A 123 10.42 -7.81 -2.57
CA ILE A 123 9.92 -7.68 -1.19
C ILE A 123 10.30 -6.30 -0.63
N SER A 124 11.50 -5.79 -0.90
CA SER A 124 11.92 -4.44 -0.51
C SER A 124 11.06 -3.35 -1.16
N CYS A 125 10.68 -3.50 -2.43
CA CYS A 125 9.76 -2.58 -3.11
C CYS A 125 8.36 -2.62 -2.47
N ASP A 126 7.87 -3.81 -2.14
CA ASP A 126 6.58 -3.99 -1.46
C ASP A 126 6.60 -3.39 -0.04
N LEU A 127 7.73 -3.52 0.67
CA LEU A 127 7.93 -2.89 1.98
C LEU A 127 7.87 -1.36 1.89
N GLU A 128 8.55 -0.73 0.93
CA GLU A 128 8.48 0.73 0.74
C GLU A 128 7.06 1.20 0.45
N PHE A 129 6.35 0.48 -0.41
CA PHE A 129 4.97 0.80 -0.73
C PHE A 129 4.07 0.64 0.49
N THR A 130 4.22 -0.44 1.25
CA THR A 130 3.45 -0.72 2.47
C THR A 130 3.72 0.35 3.53
N TYR A 131 4.97 0.78 3.68
CA TYR A 131 5.35 1.85 4.60
C TYR A 131 4.81 3.22 4.17
N SER A 132 4.78 3.50 2.88
CA SER A 132 4.11 4.70 2.33
C SER A 132 2.62 4.69 2.62
N ARG A 133 1.95 3.53 2.50
CA ARG A 133 0.53 3.38 2.89
C ARG A 133 0.34 3.57 4.38
N PHE A 134 1.14 2.92 5.21
CA PHE A 134 1.15 3.09 6.67
C PHE A 134 1.23 4.57 7.10
N LYS A 135 2.16 5.34 6.52
CA LYS A 135 2.35 6.77 6.86
C LYS A 135 1.18 7.65 6.50
N ASN A 136 0.48 7.33 5.41
CA ASN A 136 -0.63 8.12 4.89
C ASN A 136 -2.00 7.63 5.40
N GLU A 137 -2.02 6.54 6.18
CA GLU A 137 -3.23 5.94 6.69
C GLU A 137 -3.74 6.66 7.94
N SER A 138 -5.04 6.96 7.95
CA SER A 138 -5.73 7.61 9.06
C SER A 138 -6.54 6.62 9.90
N ASP A 139 -6.95 5.49 9.34
CA ASP A 139 -7.67 4.45 10.07
C ASP A 139 -6.69 3.65 10.95
N GLU A 140 -6.85 3.71 12.27
CA GLU A 140 -5.92 3.08 13.21
C GLU A 140 -5.91 1.54 13.11
N ILE A 141 -7.03 0.92 12.73
CA ILE A 141 -7.09 -0.54 12.52
C ILE A 141 -6.23 -0.90 11.31
N LEU A 142 -6.41 -0.19 10.19
CA LEU A 142 -5.68 -0.43 8.94
C LEU A 142 -4.19 -0.07 9.06
N LYS A 143 -3.87 0.99 9.79
CA LYS A 143 -2.50 1.35 10.15
C LYS A 143 -1.82 0.24 10.97
N GLY A 144 -2.54 -0.39 11.88
CA GLY A 144 -2.08 -1.60 12.57
C GLY A 144 -1.75 -2.74 11.60
N LEU A 145 -2.56 -2.96 10.56
CA LEU A 145 -2.31 -3.99 9.54
C LEU A 145 -1.05 -3.70 8.74
N TYR A 146 -0.90 -2.47 8.21
CA TYR A 146 0.30 -2.12 7.46
C TYR A 146 1.57 -2.19 8.33
N SER A 147 1.47 -1.92 9.64
CA SER A 147 2.57 -2.11 10.58
C SER A 147 2.99 -3.58 10.67
N ILE A 148 2.03 -4.49 10.82
CA ILE A 148 2.29 -5.94 10.85
C ILE A 148 2.88 -6.42 9.52
N LEU A 149 2.29 -6.04 8.39
CA LEU A 149 2.79 -6.40 7.05
C LEU A 149 4.22 -5.89 6.84
N SER A 150 4.50 -4.64 7.24
CA SER A 150 5.85 -4.08 7.14
C SER A 150 6.87 -4.89 7.95
N LYS A 151 6.51 -5.36 9.14
CA LYS A 151 7.37 -6.23 9.97
C LYS A 151 7.61 -7.59 9.31
N ILE A 152 6.57 -8.21 8.74
CA ILE A 152 6.71 -9.49 8.02
C ILE A 152 7.66 -9.32 6.83
N LEU A 153 7.43 -8.32 5.98
CA LEU A 153 8.27 -8.06 4.81
C LEU A 153 9.71 -7.73 5.19
N GLN A 154 9.92 -6.91 6.23
CA GLN A 154 11.27 -6.63 6.73
C GLN A 154 11.95 -7.90 7.24
N ASN A 155 11.26 -8.73 8.02
CA ASN A 155 11.81 -9.99 8.51
C ASN A 155 12.21 -10.94 7.37
N CYS A 156 11.44 -10.95 6.27
CA CYS A 156 11.76 -11.72 5.08
C CYS A 156 13.06 -11.28 4.42
N ILE A 157 13.29 -9.97 4.33
CA ILE A 157 14.54 -9.41 3.78
C ILE A 157 15.73 -9.75 4.68
N VAL A 158 15.57 -9.59 6.00
CA VAL A 158 16.65 -9.80 6.98
C VAL A 158 17.10 -11.26 7.06
N ASN A 159 16.14 -12.20 7.00
CA ASN A 159 16.42 -13.63 7.15
C ASN A 159 16.49 -14.38 5.81
N VAL A 160 16.28 -13.67 4.69
CA VAL A 160 16.24 -14.26 3.34
C VAL A 160 15.19 -15.39 3.26
N THR A 161 13.96 -15.08 3.68
CA THR A 161 12.83 -16.01 3.67
C THR A 161 11.70 -15.51 2.79
N LYS A 162 10.82 -16.42 2.37
CA LYS A 162 9.59 -16.03 1.66
C LYS A 162 8.56 -15.44 2.65
N PRO A 163 7.72 -14.51 2.20
CA PRO A 163 6.66 -13.95 3.04
C PRO A 163 5.63 -15.01 3.38
N GLU A 164 5.59 -15.37 4.66
CA GLU A 164 4.56 -16.22 5.23
C GLU A 164 3.55 -15.36 6.00
N ILE A 165 2.30 -15.43 5.57
CA ILE A 165 1.18 -14.75 6.22
C ILE A 165 0.66 -15.65 7.34
N ASP A 166 0.40 -15.03 8.49
CA ASP A 166 -0.05 -15.68 9.72
C ASP A 166 -1.19 -16.68 9.49
N ALA A 167 -1.07 -17.84 10.14
CA ALA A 167 -2.07 -18.90 10.16
C ALA A 167 -3.45 -18.41 10.64
N GLU A 168 -3.52 -17.41 11.53
CA GLU A 168 -4.77 -16.86 12.05
C GLU A 168 -5.65 -16.18 10.98
N ILE A 169 -5.01 -15.55 9.98
CA ILE A 169 -5.70 -14.94 8.83
C ILE A 169 -6.28 -16.05 7.93
N GLY A 170 -5.63 -17.20 7.92
CA GLY A 170 -5.88 -18.33 7.03
C GLY A 170 -5.27 -18.11 5.65
N LYS A 171 -5.37 -19.14 4.80
CA LYS A 171 -4.92 -19.10 3.40
C LYS A 171 -6.12 -19.23 2.46
N PRO A 172 -6.12 -18.57 1.28
CA PRO A 172 -7.15 -18.80 0.28
C PRO A 172 -7.14 -20.27 -0.20
N PRO A 173 -8.30 -20.85 -0.57
CA PRO A 173 -9.62 -20.22 -0.62
C PRO A 173 -10.27 -20.10 0.78
N PHE A 174 -10.87 -18.95 1.06
CA PHE A 174 -11.51 -18.68 2.37
C PHE A 174 -12.94 -19.21 2.47
N GLU A 175 -13.62 -19.38 1.33
CA GLU A 175 -14.99 -19.85 1.23
C GLU A 175 -15.13 -20.78 0.03
N SER A 176 -15.99 -21.79 0.16
CA SER A 176 -16.34 -22.73 -0.90
C SER A 176 -17.84 -22.98 -0.90
N PRO A 177 -18.54 -22.92 -2.05
CA PRO A 177 -18.01 -22.63 -3.38
C PRO A 177 -17.59 -21.14 -3.54
N SER A 178 -16.63 -20.87 -4.42
CA SER A 178 -16.19 -19.49 -4.66
C SER A 178 -17.31 -18.62 -5.23
N PHE A 179 -17.28 -17.30 -4.98
CA PHE A 179 -18.27 -16.37 -5.52
C PHE A 179 -18.41 -16.46 -7.05
N ILE A 180 -17.30 -16.63 -7.77
CA ILE A 180 -17.30 -16.86 -9.23
C ILE A 180 -18.10 -18.13 -9.58
N LYS A 181 -17.92 -19.21 -8.82
CA LYS A 181 -18.66 -20.46 -9.04
C LYS A 181 -20.15 -20.30 -8.71
N ILE A 182 -20.48 -19.57 -7.64
CA ILE A 182 -21.87 -19.24 -7.28
C ILE A 182 -22.55 -18.49 -8.42
N VAL A 183 -21.92 -17.43 -8.94
CA VAL A 183 -22.46 -16.63 -10.06
C VAL A 183 -22.62 -17.49 -11.33
N LYS A 184 -21.64 -18.33 -11.67
CA LYS A 184 -21.74 -19.27 -12.80
C LYS A 184 -22.90 -20.24 -12.63
N ASN A 185 -23.03 -20.83 -11.45
CA ASN A 185 -24.12 -21.77 -11.15
C ASN A 185 -25.48 -21.05 -11.20
N PHE A 186 -25.57 -19.81 -10.73
CA PHE A 186 -26.78 -18.98 -10.84
C PHE A 186 -27.19 -18.77 -12.29
N VAL A 187 -26.24 -18.44 -13.18
CA VAL A 187 -26.54 -18.23 -14.61
C VAL A 187 -27.12 -19.50 -15.23
N ILE A 188 -26.48 -20.64 -15.00
CA ILE A 188 -26.96 -21.94 -15.50
C ILE A 188 -28.35 -22.23 -14.91
N TYR A 189 -28.49 -22.15 -13.59
CA TYR A 189 -29.75 -22.49 -12.93
C TYR A 189 -30.93 -21.62 -13.40
N LYS A 190 -30.72 -20.33 -13.62
CA LYS A 190 -31.79 -19.41 -14.00
C LYS A 190 -32.02 -19.30 -15.50
N PHE A 191 -30.99 -19.39 -16.33
CA PHE A 191 -31.07 -19.00 -17.74
C PHE A 191 -30.81 -20.15 -18.73
N ASN A 192 -30.60 -21.39 -18.27
CA ASN A 192 -30.35 -22.53 -19.16
C ASN A 192 -31.50 -22.89 -20.11
N HIS A 193 -32.70 -22.34 -19.88
CA HIS A 193 -33.84 -22.49 -20.79
C HIS A 193 -33.79 -21.52 -21.98
N LEU A 194 -32.89 -20.53 -21.97
CA LEU A 194 -32.77 -19.56 -23.04
C LEU A 194 -32.07 -20.14 -24.27
N PRO A 195 -32.35 -19.62 -25.48
CA PRO A 195 -31.57 -19.92 -26.68
C PRO A 195 -30.08 -19.55 -26.50
N SER A 196 -29.22 -20.19 -27.30
CA SER A 196 -27.76 -20.14 -27.11
C SER A 196 -27.18 -18.72 -27.16
N ASP A 197 -27.71 -17.84 -28.00
CA ASP A 197 -27.29 -16.45 -28.15
C ASP A 197 -27.60 -15.61 -26.88
N GLN A 198 -28.79 -15.80 -26.32
CA GLN A 198 -29.20 -15.12 -25.08
C GLN A 198 -28.47 -15.67 -23.85
N LEU A 199 -28.21 -16.98 -23.82
CA LEU A 199 -27.42 -17.61 -22.76
C LEU A 199 -25.97 -17.09 -22.78
N GLU A 200 -25.37 -16.95 -23.97
CA GLU A 200 -24.04 -16.36 -24.13
C GLU A 200 -24.01 -14.90 -23.64
N LEU A 201 -25.06 -14.12 -23.93
CA LEU A 201 -25.21 -12.77 -23.39
C LEU A 201 -25.25 -12.78 -21.85
N MET A 202 -25.99 -13.69 -21.22
CA MET A 202 -26.04 -13.81 -19.75
C MET A 202 -24.67 -14.18 -19.17
N HIS A 203 -23.90 -15.03 -19.83
CA HIS A 203 -22.52 -15.30 -19.43
C HIS A 203 -21.63 -14.06 -19.52
N LYS A 204 -21.75 -13.26 -20.58
CA LYS A 204 -21.04 -11.98 -20.74
C LYS A 204 -21.40 -10.98 -19.63
N VAL A 205 -22.69 -10.79 -19.36
CA VAL A 205 -23.19 -9.93 -18.27
C VAL A 205 -22.66 -10.40 -16.92
N SER A 206 -22.69 -11.70 -16.64
CA SER A 206 -22.17 -12.25 -15.37
C SER A 206 -20.67 -12.00 -15.19
N THR A 207 -19.91 -12.06 -16.30
CA THR A 207 -18.47 -11.79 -16.29
C THR A 207 -18.20 -10.30 -16.02
N GLN A 208 -18.97 -9.39 -16.63
CA GLN A 208 -18.91 -7.96 -16.35
C GLN A 208 -19.30 -7.65 -14.90
N PHE A 209 -20.35 -8.28 -14.37
CA PHE A 209 -20.75 -8.14 -12.98
C PHE A 209 -19.63 -8.58 -12.03
N LEU A 210 -19.01 -9.74 -12.26
CA LEU A 210 -17.86 -10.20 -11.47
C LEU A 210 -16.68 -9.23 -11.55
N SER A 211 -16.43 -8.63 -12.73
CA SER A 211 -15.41 -7.60 -12.90
C SER A 211 -15.73 -6.33 -12.10
N LEU A 212 -17.00 -5.91 -12.08
CA LEU A 212 -17.45 -4.76 -11.31
C LEU A 212 -17.25 -5.01 -9.82
N ILE A 213 -17.71 -6.15 -9.30
CA ILE A 213 -17.57 -6.50 -7.88
C ILE A 213 -16.10 -6.47 -7.43
N LYS A 214 -15.18 -6.98 -8.26
CA LYS A 214 -13.73 -6.93 -7.96
C LYS A 214 -13.17 -5.51 -7.89
N SER A 215 -13.80 -4.54 -8.56
CA SER A 215 -13.35 -3.15 -8.59
C SER A 215 -13.94 -2.27 -7.49
N ILE A 216 -14.98 -2.75 -6.79
CA ILE A 216 -15.61 -1.98 -5.71
C ILE A 216 -14.66 -1.99 -4.51
N PRO A 217 -14.17 -0.83 -4.06
CA PRO A 217 -13.37 -0.76 -2.85
C PRO A 217 -14.24 -1.07 -1.63
N LEU A 218 -13.74 -1.93 -0.74
CA LEU A 218 -14.37 -2.12 0.56
C LEU A 218 -14.18 -0.87 1.43
N GLU A 219 -15.22 -0.53 2.20
CA GLU A 219 -15.15 0.49 3.24
C GLU A 219 -14.08 0.11 4.27
N ASN A 220 -13.34 1.09 4.81
CA ASN A 220 -12.44 0.77 5.91
C ASN A 220 -13.26 0.32 7.15
N PRO A 221 -12.64 -0.42 8.09
CA PRO A 221 -13.36 -0.92 9.26
C PRO A 221 -14.08 0.17 10.08
N SER A 222 -13.48 1.35 10.21
CA SER A 222 -14.11 2.46 10.96
C SER A 222 -15.38 2.99 10.27
N SER A 223 -15.37 3.19 8.94
CA SER A 223 -16.54 3.59 8.17
C SER A 223 -17.60 2.50 8.17
N PHE A 224 -17.19 1.22 8.04
CA PHE A 224 -18.11 0.09 8.12
C PHE A 224 -18.83 0.06 9.47
N GLN A 225 -18.12 0.28 10.59
CA GLN A 225 -18.72 0.34 11.92
C GLN A 225 -19.74 1.49 12.04
N LEU A 226 -19.44 2.64 11.45
CA LEU A 226 -20.33 3.81 11.46
C LEU A 226 -21.63 3.54 10.67
N HIS A 227 -21.52 2.95 9.48
CA HIS A 227 -22.68 2.67 8.62
C HIS A 227 -23.48 1.46 9.08
N TYR A 228 -22.82 0.45 9.67
CA TYR A 228 -23.42 -0.82 10.07
C TYR A 228 -23.13 -1.16 11.54
N PRO A 229 -23.59 -0.34 12.50
CA PRO A 229 -23.23 -0.50 13.93
C PRO A 229 -23.73 -1.80 14.56
N GLN A 230 -24.72 -2.46 13.94
CA GLN A 230 -25.30 -3.71 14.41
C GLN A 230 -24.55 -4.96 13.90
N LYS A 231 -23.57 -4.79 13.00
CA LYS A 231 -22.82 -5.89 12.40
C LYS A 231 -21.57 -6.20 13.22
N ASP A 232 -21.14 -7.47 13.16
CA ASP A 232 -19.91 -7.90 13.82
C ASP A 232 -18.68 -7.28 13.14
N LEU A 233 -18.12 -6.26 13.79
CA LEU A 233 -16.92 -5.57 13.34
C LEU A 233 -15.70 -6.49 13.28
N ASN A 234 -15.57 -7.45 14.21
CA ASN A 234 -14.40 -8.33 14.25
C ASN A 234 -14.39 -9.28 13.06
N ALA A 235 -15.56 -9.83 12.70
CA ALA A 235 -15.73 -10.61 11.49
C ALA A 235 -15.37 -9.77 10.24
N TYR A 236 -15.80 -8.51 10.18
CA TYR A 236 -15.46 -7.62 9.08
C TYR A 236 -13.96 -7.31 9.01
N ILE A 237 -13.32 -7.00 10.14
CA ILE A 237 -11.87 -6.77 10.23
C ILE A 237 -11.12 -8.01 9.74
N LYS A 238 -11.55 -9.23 10.09
CA LYS A 238 -10.93 -10.46 9.61
C LYS A 238 -11.04 -10.59 8.08
N LEU A 239 -12.19 -10.27 7.49
CA LEU A 239 -12.37 -10.25 6.05
C LEU A 239 -11.51 -9.17 5.37
N TYR A 240 -11.48 -7.97 5.94
CA TYR A 240 -10.71 -6.85 5.43
C TYR A 240 -9.20 -7.15 5.46
N ARG A 241 -8.71 -7.78 6.54
CA ARG A 241 -7.34 -8.30 6.65
C ARG A 241 -6.99 -9.25 5.51
N ARG A 242 -7.87 -10.23 5.26
CA ARG A 242 -7.70 -11.18 4.15
C ARG A 242 -7.64 -10.47 2.80
N LEU A 243 -8.50 -9.46 2.59
CA LEU A 243 -8.48 -8.66 1.37
C LEU A 243 -7.11 -7.99 1.21
N VAL A 244 -6.74 -7.09 2.13
CA VAL A 244 -5.49 -6.30 2.05
C VAL A 244 -4.24 -7.16 1.91
N THR A 245 -4.26 -8.36 2.49
CA THR A 245 -3.09 -9.24 2.53
C THR A 245 -2.93 -10.09 1.27
N TYR A 246 -4.04 -10.52 0.63
CA TYR A 246 -4.00 -11.47 -0.49
C TYR A 246 -4.47 -10.88 -1.83
N TYR A 247 -5.12 -9.72 -1.84
CA TYR A 247 -5.79 -9.14 -3.01
C TYR A 247 -5.51 -7.63 -3.13
#